data_AF-A0A2M7N4P3-F1
#
_entry.id   AF-A0A2M7N4P3-F1
#
_cell.length_a   1.000
_cell.length_b   1.000
_cell.length_c   1.000
_cell.angle_alpha   90.00
_cell.angle_beta   90.00
_cell.angle_gamma   90.00
#
_symmetry.space_group_name_H-M   'P 1'
#
loop_
_entity.id
_entity.type
_entity.pdbx_description
1 polymer ?
#
loop_
_entity_poly.entity_id
_entity_poly.type
_entity_poly.pdbx_seq_one_letter_code
_entity_poly.pdbx_strand_id
1 'polypeptide(L)'
;MDPLDDEQASLELDPEKENSLMIRIYDDVVAGKIPGKIVSDLRQPDRLAAEDYLRTFYRLGQKGQDSGRSVIGGFKKGIFEIGTYREMHLSAYMYGLNGTEFFLLNVVGSVQQ
;
A
#
# COMPACT_ATOMS: atom_id res chain seq x y z
N MET A 1 20.86 -2.05 -33.97
CA MET A 1 20.42 -2.95 -32.88
C MET A 1 20.81 -2.24 -31.61
N ASP A 2 19.88 -1.47 -31.05
CA ASP A 2 20.09 -0.77 -29.78
C ASP A 2 19.75 -1.72 -28.61
N PRO A 3 20.60 -1.81 -27.58
CA PRO A 3 20.42 -2.75 -26.47
C PRO A 3 19.56 -2.18 -25.32
N LEU A 4 18.61 -1.29 -25.61
CA LEU A 4 17.89 -0.52 -24.57
C LEU A 4 16.42 -0.91 -24.37
N ASP A 5 15.91 -1.91 -25.09
CA ASP A 5 14.49 -2.29 -25.02
C ASP A 5 14.17 -3.38 -23.96
N ASP A 6 15.17 -3.92 -23.26
CA ASP A 6 14.97 -5.05 -22.33
C ASP A 6 14.73 -4.65 -20.85
N GLU A 7 14.77 -3.36 -20.50
CA GLU A 7 14.69 -2.92 -19.08
C GLU A 7 13.42 -2.13 -18.72
N GLN A 8 12.35 -2.28 -19.51
CA GLN A 8 10.98 -1.91 -19.12
C GLN A 8 10.06 -3.12 -19.16
N ALA A 9 10.52 -4.26 -18.64
CA ALA A 9 9.63 -5.31 -18.21
C ALA A 9 8.66 -4.70 -17.20
N SER A 10 7.43 -4.44 -17.66
CA SER A 10 6.31 -4.09 -16.81
C SER A 10 6.27 -5.14 -15.72
N LEU A 11 6.62 -4.74 -14.49
CA LEU A 11 6.55 -5.57 -13.29
C LEU A 11 5.07 -5.75 -12.95
N GLU A 12 4.32 -6.42 -13.82
CA GLU A 12 3.08 -7.07 -13.43
C GLU A 12 3.50 -8.20 -12.49
N LEU A 13 3.55 -7.89 -11.20
CA LEU A 13 3.75 -8.91 -10.20
C LEU A 13 2.57 -9.86 -10.24
N ASP A 14 2.90 -11.15 -10.30
CA ASP A 14 1.96 -12.24 -10.05
C ASP A 14 1.16 -11.92 -8.77
N PRO A 15 -0.19 -11.94 -8.82
CA PRO A 15 -1.05 -11.64 -7.68
C PRO A 15 -0.68 -12.43 -6.42
N GLU A 16 -0.17 -13.64 -6.55
CA GLU A 16 0.30 -14.44 -5.41
C GLU A 16 1.57 -13.87 -4.78
N LYS A 17 2.49 -13.34 -5.60
CA LYS A 17 3.72 -12.68 -5.14
C LYS A 17 3.43 -11.32 -4.52
N GLU A 18 2.51 -10.55 -5.10
CA GLU A 18 2.05 -9.28 -4.53
C GLU A 18 1.40 -9.51 -3.16
N ASN A 19 0.48 -10.49 -3.05
CA ASN A 19 -0.15 -10.85 -1.79
C ASN A 19 0.89 -11.31 -0.74
N SER A 20 1.85 -12.16 -1.14
CA SER A 20 2.93 -12.61 -0.25
C SER A 20 3.83 -11.47 0.22
N LEU A 21 4.13 -10.51 -0.66
CA LEU A 21 4.90 -9.31 -0.33
C LEU A 21 4.17 -8.44 0.70
N MET A 22 2.88 -8.20 0.49
CA MET A 22 2.07 -7.38 1.41
C MET A 22 1.90 -8.04 2.77
N ILE A 23 1.70 -9.36 2.81
CA ILE A 23 1.70 -10.14 4.07
C ILE A 23 3.04 -9.98 4.80
N ARG A 24 4.17 -10.14 4.10
CA ARG A 24 5.50 -10.00 4.70
C ARG A 24 5.72 -8.60 5.30
N ILE A 25 5.34 -7.55 4.56
CA ILE A 25 5.45 -6.16 5.06
C ILE A 25 4.60 -5.99 6.31
N TYR A 26 3.37 -6.51 6.30
CA TYR A 26 2.45 -6.42 7.44
C TYR A 26 2.97 -7.17 8.67
N ASP A 27 3.44 -8.40 8.50
CA ASP A 27 4.01 -9.21 9.57
C ASP A 27 5.20 -8.51 10.22
N ASP A 28 6.04 -7.84 9.42
CA ASP A 28 7.15 -7.04 9.90
C ASP A 28 6.69 -5.83 10.74
N VAL A 29 5.61 -5.17 10.34
CA VAL A 29 4.99 -4.08 11.12
C VAL A 29 4.43 -4.61 12.45
N VAL A 30 3.66 -5.70 12.41
CA VAL A 30 3.04 -6.32 13.59
C VAL A 30 4.11 -6.89 14.55
N ALA A 31 5.24 -7.35 14.01
CA ALA A 31 6.40 -7.76 14.80
C ALA A 31 7.16 -6.57 15.43
N GLY A 32 6.72 -5.33 15.20
CA GLY A 32 7.29 -4.14 15.81
C GLY A 32 8.58 -3.64 15.16
N LYS A 33 8.88 -4.05 13.92
CA LYS A 33 10.05 -3.51 13.20
C LYS A 33 9.84 -2.04 12.86
N ILE A 34 10.94 -1.29 12.84
CA ILE A 34 10.93 0.16 12.54
C ILE A 34 10.49 0.37 11.08
N PRO A 35 9.46 1.18 10.78
CA PRO A 35 8.90 1.37 9.44
C PRO A 35 9.92 1.81 8.41
N GLY A 36 10.84 2.71 8.80
CA GLY A 36 11.94 3.15 7.95
C GLY A 36 12.85 2.00 7.54
N LYS A 37 13.08 1.04 8.44
CA LYS A 37 13.88 -0.16 8.18
C LYS A 37 13.14 -1.15 7.27
N ILE A 38 11.84 -1.35 7.50
CA ILE A 38 11.00 -2.20 6.64
C ILE A 38 11.07 -1.71 5.20
N VAL A 39 10.87 -0.40 4.97
CA VAL A 39 10.89 0.18 3.63
C VAL A 39 12.29 0.19 3.01
N SER A 40 13.35 0.38 3.81
CA SER A 40 14.73 0.36 3.30
C SER A 40 15.22 -1.05 2.92
N ASP A 41 14.71 -2.08 3.59
CA ASP A 41 15.11 -3.48 3.35
C ASP A 41 14.39 -4.06 2.10
N LEU A 42 13.38 -3.38 1.56
CA LEU A 42 12.74 -3.75 0.31
C LEU A 42 13.65 -3.47 -0.89
N ARG A 43 13.76 -4.45 -1.79
CA ARG A 43 14.36 -4.24 -3.11
C ARG A 43 13.48 -3.26 -3.91
N GLN A 44 14.08 -2.51 -4.82
CA GLN A 44 13.37 -1.50 -5.61
C GLN A 44 12.11 -2.04 -6.32
N PRO A 45 12.11 -3.22 -6.97
CA PRO A 45 10.89 -3.77 -7.58
C PRO A 45 9.78 -4.05 -6.56
N ASP A 46 10.14 -4.67 -5.43
CA ASP A 46 9.20 -5.00 -4.35
C ASP A 46 8.61 -3.71 -3.75
N ARG A 47 9.44 -2.68 -3.59
CA ARG A 47 8.99 -1.37 -3.08
C ARG A 47 7.99 -0.71 -4.03
N LEU A 48 8.29 -0.65 -5.32
CA LEU A 48 7.41 -0.04 -6.33
C LEU A 48 6.06 -0.75 -6.40
N ALA A 49 6.07 -2.07 -6.26
CA ALA A 49 4.85 -2.87 -6.24
C ALA A 49 3.96 -2.59 -5.02
N ALA A 50 4.56 -2.59 -3.83
CA ALA A 50 3.84 -2.23 -2.60
C ALA A 50 3.28 -0.80 -2.68
N GLU A 51 4.06 0.13 -3.25
CA GLU A 51 3.61 1.49 -3.52
C GLU A 51 2.43 1.55 -4.48
N ASP A 52 2.49 0.89 -5.64
CA ASP A 52 1.41 0.93 -6.63
C ASP A 52 0.12 0.28 -6.08
N TYR A 53 0.25 -0.87 -5.43
CA TYR A 53 -0.86 -1.57 -4.79
C TYR A 53 -1.57 -0.68 -3.76
N LEU A 54 -0.84 -0.11 -2.79
CA LEU A 54 -1.43 0.76 -1.75
C LEU A 54 -1.94 2.09 -2.32
N ARG A 55 -1.35 2.57 -3.43
CA ARG A 55 -1.80 3.79 -4.11
C ARG A 55 -3.19 3.64 -4.72
N THR A 56 -3.67 2.41 -4.98
CA THR A 56 -5.07 2.19 -5.39
C THR A 56 -6.07 2.66 -4.32
N PHE A 57 -5.83 2.31 -3.04
CA PHE A 57 -6.65 2.74 -1.90
C PHE A 57 -6.53 4.23 -1.65
N TYR A 58 -5.33 4.78 -1.76
CA TYR A 58 -5.10 6.22 -1.70
C TYR A 58 -5.95 6.98 -2.74
N ARG A 59 -5.94 6.54 -4.00
CA ARG A 59 -6.76 7.14 -5.07
C ARG A 59 -8.26 7.00 -4.81
N LEU A 60 -8.71 5.92 -4.15
CA LEU A 60 -10.09 5.79 -3.70
C LEU A 60 -10.43 6.82 -2.62
N GLY A 61 -9.50 7.07 -1.69
CA GLY A 61 -9.62 8.10 -0.65
C GLY A 61 -9.77 9.50 -1.24
N GLN A 62 -8.98 9.85 -2.26
CA GLN A 62 -9.06 11.16 -2.93
C GLN A 62 -10.43 11.46 -3.57
N LYS A 63 -11.24 10.43 -3.85
CA LYS A 63 -12.59 10.59 -4.39
C LYS A 63 -13.65 10.80 -3.30
N GLY A 64 -13.30 10.62 -2.03
CA GLY A 64 -14.18 10.85 -0.90
C GLY A 64 -14.28 12.34 -0.55
N GLN A 65 -15.43 12.75 -0.03
CA GLN A 65 -15.67 14.15 0.36
C GLN A 65 -15.81 14.29 1.88
N ASP A 66 -16.63 13.43 2.47
CA ASP A 66 -16.87 13.36 3.92
C ASP A 66 -16.08 12.17 4.47
N SER A 67 -15.03 12.43 5.26
CA SER A 67 -14.11 11.39 5.74
C SER A 67 -14.83 10.29 6.51
N GLY A 68 -15.73 10.64 7.44
CA GLY A 68 -16.48 9.68 8.24
C GLY A 68 -17.41 8.81 7.40
N ARG A 69 -18.22 9.42 6.53
CA ARG A 69 -19.14 8.68 5.64
C ARG A 69 -18.39 7.83 4.62
N SER A 70 -17.26 8.33 4.12
CA SER A 70 -16.46 7.65 3.11
C SER A 70 -15.79 6.39 3.70
N VAL A 71 -15.25 6.47 4.92
CA VAL A 71 -14.71 5.30 5.64
C VAL A 71 -15.80 4.26 5.91
N ILE A 72 -16.96 4.66 6.45
CA ILE A 72 -18.10 3.74 6.67
C ILE A 72 -18.55 3.10 5.35
N GLY A 73 -18.61 3.90 4.29
CA GLY A 73 -18.94 3.43 2.94
C GLY A 73 -17.92 2.41 2.41
N GLY A 74 -16.63 2.59 2.72
CA GLY A 74 -15.58 1.64 2.37
C GLY A 74 -15.74 0.28 3.06
N PHE A 75 -16.03 0.28 4.37
CA PHE A 75 -16.34 -0.96 5.10
C PHE A 75 -17.57 -1.67 4.53
N LYS A 76 -18.68 -0.95 4.31
CA LYS A 76 -19.89 -1.54 3.73
C LYS A 76 -19.70 -2.15 2.33
N LYS A 77 -18.69 -1.68 1.59
CA LYS A 77 -18.35 -2.15 0.24
C LYS A 77 -17.23 -3.20 0.25
N GLY A 78 -16.75 -3.62 1.42
CA GLY A 78 -15.66 -4.59 1.55
C GLY A 78 -14.29 -4.07 1.10
N ILE A 79 -14.10 -2.75 0.93
CA ILE A 79 -12.83 -2.17 0.44
C ILE A 79 -11.66 -2.53 1.36
N PHE A 80 -11.90 -2.59 2.67
CA PHE A 80 -10.89 -2.91 3.68
C PHE A 80 -10.97 -4.36 4.15
N GLU A 81 -11.90 -5.18 3.66
CA GLU A 81 -12.03 -6.59 4.05
C GLU A 81 -11.05 -7.51 3.31
N ILE A 82 -10.18 -6.91 2.49
CA ILE A 82 -9.19 -7.61 1.68
C ILE A 82 -8.03 -8.04 2.58
N GLY A 83 -8.02 -9.31 2.98
CA GLY A 83 -6.84 -10.01 3.50
C GLY A 83 -6.36 -9.60 4.89
N THR A 84 -5.12 -10.01 5.21
CA THR A 84 -4.51 -9.90 6.53
C THR A 84 -4.11 -8.46 6.90
N TYR A 85 -3.99 -7.57 5.92
CA TYR A 85 -3.32 -6.28 6.05
C TYR A 85 -4.26 -5.07 5.84
N ARG A 86 -5.50 -5.21 6.32
CA ARG A 86 -6.56 -4.19 6.21
C ARG A 86 -6.20 -2.82 6.79
N GLU A 87 -5.37 -2.77 7.84
CA GLU A 87 -4.95 -1.52 8.47
C GLU A 87 -4.08 -0.70 7.52
N MET A 88 -3.27 -1.34 6.68
CA MET A 88 -2.51 -0.65 5.63
C MET A 88 -3.43 -0.10 4.53
N HIS A 89 -4.47 -0.85 4.14
CA HIS A 89 -5.48 -0.36 3.18
C HIS A 89 -6.21 0.87 3.72
N LEU A 90 -6.67 0.81 4.97
CA LEU A 90 -7.36 1.91 5.63
C LEU A 90 -6.44 3.12 5.77
N SER A 91 -5.20 2.92 6.20
CA SER A 91 -4.20 3.97 6.31
C SER A 91 -3.98 4.69 4.97
N ALA A 92 -3.69 3.95 3.90
CA ALA A 92 -3.52 4.53 2.56
C ALA A 92 -4.75 5.32 2.09
N TYR A 93 -5.95 4.80 2.36
CA TYR A 93 -7.21 5.48 2.07
C TYR A 93 -7.38 6.79 2.84
N MET A 94 -7.03 6.80 4.13
CA MET A 94 -7.10 8.00 4.99
C MET A 94 -6.13 9.09 4.53
N TYR A 95 -4.92 8.72 4.10
CA TYR A 95 -3.99 9.68 3.47
C TYR A 95 -4.58 10.31 2.21
N GLY A 96 -5.31 9.52 1.41
CA GLY A 96 -6.03 10.03 0.23
C GLY A 96 -7.15 11.00 0.60
N LEU A 97 -7.96 10.65 1.60
CA LEU A 97 -9.05 11.51 2.10
C LEU A 97 -8.54 12.84 2.66
N ASN A 98 -7.40 12.83 3.35
CA ASN A 98 -6.81 14.02 3.96
C ASN A 98 -6.12 14.93 2.92
N GLY A 99 -6.03 14.52 1.66
CA GLY A 99 -5.36 15.27 0.60
C GLY A 99 -3.83 15.37 0.77
N THR A 100 -3.26 14.54 1.65
CA THR A 100 -1.82 14.48 1.91
C THR A 100 -1.11 13.64 0.84
N GLU A 101 0.14 13.96 0.51
CA GLU A 101 0.90 13.18 -0.46
C GLU A 101 1.12 11.73 0.01
N PHE A 102 1.09 10.79 -0.94
CA PHE A 102 1.31 9.38 -0.68
C PHE A 102 2.81 9.07 -0.45
N PHE A 103 3.12 8.49 0.70
CA PHE A 103 4.42 7.90 1.01
C PHE A 103 4.23 6.52 1.65
N LEU A 104 4.86 5.48 1.11
CA LEU A 104 4.79 4.11 1.66
C LEU A 104 5.17 4.08 3.15
N LEU A 105 6.23 4.81 3.52
CA LEU A 105 6.70 4.92 4.89
C LEU A 105 5.61 5.42 5.85
N ASN A 106 4.80 6.37 5.42
CA ASN A 106 3.73 6.93 6.24
C ASN A 106 2.59 5.91 6.42
N VAL A 107 2.28 5.14 5.38
CA VAL A 107 1.28 4.07 5.46
C VAL A 107 1.73 2.98 6.44
N VAL A 108 2.96 2.48 6.27
CA VAL A 108 3.57 1.46 7.13
C VAL A 108 3.67 1.96 8.58
N GLY A 109 4.12 3.20 8.78
CA GLY A 109 4.28 3.79 10.11
C GLY A 109 2.98 4.07 10.86
N SER A 110 1.86 4.25 10.15
CA SER A 110 0.56 4.47 10.78
C SER A 110 -0.06 3.21 11.38
N VAL A 111 0.38 2.02 10.94
CA VAL A 111 -0.15 0.73 11.42
C VAL A 111 0.59 0.24 12.67
N GLN A 112 1.80 0.74 12.93
CA GLN A 112 2.60 0.33 14.09
C GLN A 112 2.14 0.98 15.41
N GLN A 113 1.40 2.09 15.35
CA GLN A 113 1.00 2.86 16.55
C GLN A 113 -0.14 2.20 17.31
#